data_AF-A0A2V2EYQ6-F1
#
_entry.id   AF-A0A2V2EYQ6-F1
#
_cell.length_a   1.000
_cell.length_b   1.000
_cell.length_c   1.000
_cell.angle_alpha   90.00
_cell.angle_beta   90.00
_cell.angle_gamma   90.00
#
_symmetry.space_group_name_H-M   'P 1'
#
loop_
_entity.id
_entity.type
_entity.pdbx_description
1 polymer ?
#
loop_
_entity_poly.entity_id
_entity_poly.type
_entity_poly.pdbx_seq_one_letter_code
_entity_poly.pdbx_strand_id
1 'polypeptide(L)'
;MQENNFSNGNIAYSAQSAYPEIIVSEINLTYAHILSQNLFAQKGEMTAVNQYIYQSWHIFEENCGISLSDFFQNLAKVEMRHMNFLGQMICCLGLNPCCYAMIGAHPKPWNGTYLSYGINLKELVQLNLASEKLTIQNYRKAITQIDDRKINAVLERICLDEEIHVELFEQLLTRI
;
A
#
# COMPACT_ATOMS: atom_id res chain seq x y z
N MET A 1 20.18 5.48 -17.16
CA MET A 1 19.02 6.36 -17.39
C MET A 1 17.80 5.50 -17.12
N GLN A 2 17.08 5.75 -16.02
CA GLN A 2 15.80 5.07 -15.79
C GLN A 2 14.83 5.52 -16.89
N GLU A 3 14.17 4.55 -17.54
CA GLU A 3 13.12 4.85 -18.49
C GLU A 3 12.03 5.67 -17.79
N ASN A 4 11.64 6.77 -18.42
CA ASN A 4 10.68 7.70 -17.86
C ASN A 4 9.26 7.12 -18.07
N ASN A 5 8.70 6.54 -17.01
CA ASN A 5 7.41 5.81 -17.02
C ASN A 5 6.25 6.66 -17.55
N PHE A 6 6.39 7.98 -17.49
CA PHE A 6 5.38 8.94 -17.92
C PHE A 6 5.49 9.39 -19.39
N SER A 7 6.50 8.94 -20.17
CA SER A 7 6.73 9.43 -21.55
C SER A 7 5.92 8.69 -22.63
N ASN A 8 5.43 7.47 -22.35
CA ASN A 8 4.86 6.58 -23.37
C ASN A 8 3.38 6.25 -23.14
N GLY A 9 2.68 6.95 -22.23
CA GLY A 9 1.25 6.75 -21.98
C GLY A 9 0.87 5.41 -21.35
N ASN A 10 1.85 4.57 -20.98
CA ASN A 10 1.61 3.25 -20.38
C ASN A 10 2.40 3.14 -19.06
N ILE A 11 1.82 3.69 -18.00
CA ILE A 11 2.42 3.70 -16.65
C ILE A 11 2.17 2.34 -16.00
N ALA A 12 3.25 1.66 -15.59
CA ALA A 12 3.13 0.46 -14.77
C ALA A 12 3.02 0.85 -13.29
N TYR A 13 1.93 0.44 -12.63
CA TYR A 13 1.69 0.68 -11.20
C TYR A 13 2.01 -0.54 -10.33
N SER A 14 2.41 -1.66 -10.94
CA SER A 14 2.76 -2.89 -10.22
C SER A 14 3.81 -3.66 -11.00
N ALA A 15 4.63 -4.45 -10.32
CA ALA A 15 5.65 -5.26 -10.96
C ALA A 15 5.02 -6.34 -11.85
N GLN A 16 5.73 -6.75 -12.90
CA GLN A 16 5.20 -7.71 -13.86
C GLN A 16 5.18 -9.15 -13.34
N SER A 17 5.94 -9.44 -12.28
CA SER A 17 5.96 -10.76 -11.65
C SER A 17 4.60 -11.12 -11.08
N ALA A 18 4.19 -12.38 -11.25
CA ALA A 18 2.96 -12.89 -10.66
C ALA A 18 3.01 -12.85 -9.13
N TYR A 19 1.85 -12.69 -8.50
CA TYR A 19 1.74 -12.87 -7.05
C TYR A 19 1.83 -14.36 -6.70
N PRO A 20 2.51 -14.73 -5.60
CA PRO A 20 2.45 -16.07 -5.07
C PRO A 20 1.01 -16.45 -4.66
N GLU A 21 0.78 -17.75 -4.51
CA GLU A 21 -0.48 -18.26 -3.97
C GLU A 21 -0.66 -17.84 -2.50
N ILE A 22 -1.89 -17.50 -2.11
CA ILE A 22 -2.22 -17.15 -0.73
C ILE A 22 -2.40 -18.41 0.10
N ILE A 23 -1.29 -18.90 0.64
CA ILE A 23 -1.23 -20.07 1.51
C ILE A 23 -0.38 -19.75 2.74
N VAL A 24 -0.78 -20.32 3.88
CA VAL A 24 -0.05 -20.23 5.15
C VAL A 24 0.34 -21.64 5.59
N SER A 25 1.39 -21.76 6.39
CA SER A 25 1.89 -23.06 6.83
C SER A 25 1.06 -23.64 7.98
N GLU A 26 0.51 -22.78 8.83
CA GLU A 26 -0.33 -23.15 9.97
C GLU A 26 -1.15 -21.95 10.47
N ILE A 27 -2.13 -22.21 11.34
CA ILE A 27 -2.82 -21.16 12.10
C ILE A 27 -1.81 -20.50 13.04
N ASN A 28 -1.69 -19.17 12.98
CA ASN A 28 -0.78 -18.43 13.84
C ASN A 28 -1.30 -17.00 14.09
N LEU A 29 -1.91 -16.78 15.26
CA LEU A 29 -2.51 -15.48 15.62
C LEU A 29 -1.47 -14.37 15.80
N THR A 30 -0.23 -14.71 16.15
CA THR A 30 0.85 -13.73 16.24
C THR A 30 1.15 -13.16 14.86
N TYR A 31 1.26 -14.00 13.83
CA TYR A 31 1.44 -13.55 12.45
C TYR A 31 0.22 -12.78 11.95
N ALA A 32 -1.00 -13.24 12.31
CA ALA A 32 -2.22 -12.53 11.94
C ALA A 32 -2.25 -11.10 12.49
N HIS A 33 -1.82 -10.90 13.74
CA HIS A 33 -1.72 -9.57 14.33
C HIS A 33 -0.62 -8.71 13.69
N ILE A 34 0.52 -9.28 13.29
CA ILE A 34 1.54 -8.56 12.52
C ILE A 34 0.96 -8.09 11.17
N LEU A 35 0.29 -8.97 10.43
CA LEU A 35 -0.34 -8.59 9.16
C LEU A 35 -1.47 -7.57 9.35
N SER A 36 -2.23 -7.65 10.45
CA SER A 36 -3.27 -6.66 10.79
C SER A 36 -2.69 -5.24 10.96
N GLN A 37 -1.43 -5.11 11.40
CA GLN A 37 -0.77 -3.79 11.43
C GLN A 37 -0.55 -3.24 10.01
N ASN A 38 -0.07 -4.07 9.09
CA ASN A 38 0.15 -3.68 7.70
C ASN A 38 -1.17 -3.39 6.96
N LEU A 39 -2.28 -3.95 7.43
CA LEU A 39 -3.59 -3.75 6.84
C LEU A 39 -4.33 -2.51 7.39
N PHE A 40 -4.47 -2.41 8.72
CA PHE A 40 -5.42 -1.49 9.37
C PHE A 40 -4.79 -0.33 10.14
N ALA A 41 -3.46 -0.29 10.27
CA ALA A 41 -2.81 0.85 10.91
C ALA A 41 -2.92 2.12 10.04
N GLN A 42 -2.56 3.26 10.63
CA GLN A 42 -2.56 4.56 9.94
C GLN A 42 -1.66 4.59 8.70
N LYS A 43 -0.69 3.69 8.60
CA LYS A 43 0.24 3.57 7.47
C LYS A 43 0.18 2.16 6.87
N GLY A 44 -1.04 1.62 6.81
CA GLY A 44 -1.34 0.34 6.19
C GLY A 44 -2.23 0.48 4.95
N GLU A 45 -2.45 -0.65 4.28
CA GLU A 45 -3.10 -0.73 2.97
C GLU A 45 -4.49 -0.10 2.92
N MET A 46 -5.31 -0.31 3.95
CA MET A 46 -6.64 0.29 4.01
C MET A 46 -6.56 1.82 3.99
N THR A 47 -5.52 2.40 4.60
CA THR A 47 -5.30 3.85 4.55
C THR A 47 -4.84 4.30 3.17
N ALA A 48 -3.92 3.58 2.52
CA ALA A 48 -3.42 3.91 1.18
C ALA A 48 -4.56 3.87 0.13
N VAL A 49 -5.36 2.80 0.11
CA VAL A 49 -6.56 2.68 -0.74
C VAL A 49 -7.46 3.91 -0.61
N ASN A 50 -7.84 4.25 0.63
CA ASN A 50 -8.79 5.33 0.88
C ASN A 50 -8.16 6.71 0.61
N GLN A 51 -6.86 6.88 0.86
CA GLN A 51 -6.13 8.11 0.57
C GLN A 51 -6.10 8.39 -0.94
N TYR A 52 -5.80 7.38 -1.75
CA TYR A 52 -5.70 7.50 -3.20
C TYR A 52 -7.09 7.63 -3.86
N ILE A 53 -8.09 6.92 -3.36
CA ILE A 53 -9.49 7.15 -3.78
C ILE A 53 -9.90 8.61 -3.50
N TYR A 54 -9.67 9.10 -2.28
CA TYR A 54 -10.01 10.48 -1.92
C TYR A 54 -9.30 11.50 -2.82
N GLN A 55 -7.98 11.34 -3.02
CA GLN A 55 -7.19 12.21 -3.90
C GLN A 55 -7.70 12.18 -5.34
N SER A 56 -8.14 11.02 -5.83
CA SER A 56 -8.68 10.92 -7.19
C SER A 56 -9.97 11.73 -7.41
N TRP A 57 -10.75 11.99 -6.36
CA TRP A 57 -11.99 12.76 -6.47
C TRP A 57 -11.77 14.25 -6.60
N HIS A 58 -10.72 14.79 -5.98
CA HIS A 58 -10.51 16.23 -5.88
C HIS A 58 -9.23 16.73 -6.57
N ILE A 59 -8.35 15.84 -7.04
CA ILE A 59 -7.18 16.17 -7.87
C ILE A 59 -7.48 15.71 -9.30
N PHE A 60 -8.22 16.55 -10.02
CA PHE A 60 -8.69 16.30 -11.39
C PHE A 60 -7.89 17.05 -12.45
N GLU A 61 -6.85 17.78 -12.05
CA GLU A 61 -5.98 18.49 -12.98
C GLU A 61 -5.15 17.50 -13.80
N GLU A 62 -4.97 17.82 -15.09
CA GLU A 62 -3.93 17.19 -15.88
C GLU A 62 -2.61 17.88 -15.56
N ASN A 63 -1.58 17.09 -15.28
CA ASN A 63 -0.23 17.62 -15.11
C ASN A 63 0.74 16.82 -15.97
N CYS A 64 1.51 17.53 -16.81
CA CYS A 64 2.51 16.93 -17.69
C CYS A 64 1.97 15.77 -18.56
N GLY A 65 0.73 15.90 -19.05
CA GLY A 65 0.06 14.92 -19.92
C GLY A 65 -0.46 13.67 -19.18
N ILE A 66 -0.56 13.73 -17.85
CA ILE A 66 -1.10 12.66 -17.01
C ILE A 66 -2.37 13.18 -16.32
N SER A 67 -3.44 12.41 -16.41
CA SER A 67 -4.62 12.58 -15.56
C SER A 67 -4.26 12.17 -14.14
N LEU A 68 -4.16 13.14 -13.22
CA LEU A 68 -3.83 12.85 -11.82
C LEU A 68 -4.93 12.02 -11.14
N SER A 69 -6.18 12.21 -11.55
CA SER A 69 -7.29 11.38 -11.08
C SER A 69 -7.06 9.91 -11.44
N ASP A 70 -6.71 9.61 -12.71
CA ASP A 70 -6.43 8.24 -13.15
C ASP A 70 -5.16 7.69 -12.47
N PHE A 71 -4.16 8.53 -12.25
CA PHE A 71 -2.94 8.15 -11.54
C PHE A 71 -3.26 7.61 -10.14
N PHE A 72 -4.01 8.37 -9.33
CA PHE A 72 -4.39 7.93 -8.00
C PHE A 72 -5.37 6.76 -8.03
N GLN A 73 -6.31 6.70 -8.98
CA GLN A 73 -7.20 5.53 -9.11
C GLN A 73 -6.42 4.25 -9.41
N ASN A 74 -5.38 4.31 -10.24
CA ASN A 74 -4.59 3.13 -10.59
C ASN A 74 -3.70 2.67 -9.43
N LEU A 75 -3.13 3.59 -8.65
CA LEU A 75 -2.50 3.24 -7.37
C LEU A 75 -3.49 2.56 -6.43
N ALA A 76 -4.67 3.16 -6.20
CA ALA A 76 -5.70 2.58 -5.34
C ALA A 76 -6.09 1.16 -5.74
N LYS A 77 -6.16 0.85 -7.05
CA LYS A 77 -6.44 -0.51 -7.53
C LYS A 77 -5.37 -1.51 -7.13
N VAL A 78 -4.09 -1.11 -7.12
CA VAL A 78 -2.99 -1.97 -6.66
C VAL A 78 -3.08 -2.19 -5.16
N GLU A 79 -3.28 -1.13 -4.37
CA GLU A 79 -3.44 -1.25 -2.92
C GLU A 79 -4.67 -2.08 -2.51
N MET A 80 -5.75 -2.03 -3.29
CA MET A 80 -6.90 -2.90 -3.05
C MET A 80 -6.54 -4.39 -3.20
N ARG A 81 -5.58 -4.73 -4.06
CA ARG A 81 -5.07 -6.11 -4.17
C ARG A 81 -4.22 -6.47 -2.96
N HIS A 82 -3.34 -5.58 -2.51
CA HIS A 82 -2.54 -5.77 -1.29
C HIS A 82 -3.44 -5.98 -0.08
N MET A 83 -4.44 -5.12 0.09
CA MET A 83 -5.48 -5.21 1.11
C MET A 83 -6.18 -6.57 1.09
N ASN A 84 -6.55 -7.07 -0.10
CA ASN A 84 -7.17 -8.37 -0.26
C ASN A 84 -6.23 -9.53 0.12
N PHE A 85 -4.95 -9.49 -0.28
CA PHE A 85 -3.98 -10.52 0.08
C PHE A 85 -3.75 -10.58 1.59
N LEU A 86 -3.55 -9.43 2.24
CA LEU A 86 -3.40 -9.35 3.69
C LEU A 86 -4.66 -9.88 4.41
N GLY A 87 -5.85 -9.46 3.98
CA GLY A 87 -7.11 -9.91 4.57
C GLY A 87 -7.29 -11.43 4.47
N GLN A 88 -6.99 -12.02 3.30
CA GLN A 88 -7.05 -13.47 3.11
C GLN A 88 -6.02 -14.20 3.98
N MET A 89 -4.77 -13.73 4.04
CA MET A 89 -3.76 -14.33 4.92
C MET A 89 -4.15 -14.25 6.39
N ILE A 90 -4.70 -13.12 6.86
CA ILE A 90 -5.18 -12.97 8.24
C ILE A 90 -6.28 -14.00 8.56
N CYS A 91 -7.23 -14.20 7.65
CA CYS A 91 -8.26 -15.24 7.78
C CYS A 91 -7.65 -16.64 7.85
N CYS A 92 -6.71 -16.97 6.95
CA CYS A 92 -6.02 -18.27 6.93
C CYS A 92 -5.22 -18.53 8.22
N LEU A 93 -4.67 -17.48 8.83
CA LEU A 93 -3.96 -17.54 10.11
C LEU A 93 -4.89 -17.68 11.33
N GLY A 94 -6.20 -17.73 11.12
CA GLY A 94 -7.22 -18.00 12.15
C GLY A 94 -7.78 -16.77 12.84
N LEU A 95 -7.50 -15.55 12.34
CA LEU A 95 -8.05 -14.32 12.90
C LEU A 95 -9.16 -13.76 12.00
N ASN A 96 -10.22 -13.21 12.60
CA ASN A 96 -11.20 -12.41 11.87
C ASN A 96 -10.61 -11.00 11.64
N PRO A 97 -10.40 -10.54 10.39
CA PRO A 97 -9.80 -9.24 10.06
C PRO A 97 -10.78 -8.09 10.30
N CYS A 98 -11.24 -7.92 11.54
CA CYS A 98 -11.96 -6.73 11.96
C CYS A 98 -11.07 -5.51 11.71
N CYS A 99 -11.64 -4.41 11.20
CA CYS A 99 -10.91 -3.21 10.77
C CYS A 99 -10.27 -2.41 11.92
N TYR A 100 -9.35 -3.02 12.66
CA TYR A 100 -8.55 -2.41 13.71
C TYR A 100 -7.13 -3.00 13.70
N ALA A 101 -6.19 -2.18 14.15
CA ALA A 101 -4.84 -2.63 14.48
C ALA A 101 -4.61 -2.50 15.99
N MET A 102 -3.67 -3.27 16.54
CA MET A 102 -3.35 -3.22 17.97
C MET A 102 -2.27 -2.17 18.26
N ILE A 103 -2.52 -1.24 19.17
CA ILE A 103 -1.48 -0.37 19.74
C ILE A 103 -1.22 -0.84 21.17
N GLY A 104 -0.15 -1.62 21.34
CA GLY A 104 0.04 -2.39 22.56
C GLY A 104 -1.12 -3.37 22.76
N ALA A 105 -1.82 -3.28 23.88
CA ALA A 105 -2.97 -4.11 24.21
C ALA A 105 -4.33 -3.51 23.77
N HIS A 106 -4.33 -2.35 23.10
CA HIS A 106 -5.57 -1.64 22.76
C HIS A 106 -5.90 -1.77 21.28
N PRO A 107 -7.09 -2.28 20.90
CA PRO A 107 -7.54 -2.24 19.52
C PRO A 107 -7.86 -0.79 19.15
N LYS A 108 -7.27 -0.31 18.05
CA LYS A 108 -7.57 1.00 17.48
C LYS A 108 -8.27 0.80 16.14
N PRO A 109 -9.59 1.03 16.06
CA PRO A 109 -10.32 0.93 14.81
C PRO A 109 -9.76 1.88 13.76
N TRP A 110 -9.63 1.37 12.54
CA TRP A 110 -9.38 2.21 11.38
C TRP A 110 -10.54 3.18 11.23
N ASN A 111 -10.24 4.43 10.91
CA ASN A 111 -11.26 5.45 10.65
C ASN A 111 -10.69 6.55 9.75
N GLY A 112 -11.58 7.38 9.21
CA GLY A 112 -11.21 8.43 8.24
C GLY A 112 -10.22 9.48 8.75
N THR A 113 -9.98 9.60 10.05
CA THR A 113 -8.97 10.54 10.58
C THR A 113 -7.53 10.16 10.22
N TYR A 114 -7.31 8.97 9.66
CA TYR A 114 -6.00 8.57 9.14
C TYR A 114 -5.66 9.19 7.78
N LEU A 115 -6.65 9.71 7.06
CA LEU A 115 -6.45 10.34 5.76
C LEU A 115 -5.94 11.78 5.90
N SER A 116 -5.12 12.20 4.95
CA SER A 116 -4.68 13.58 4.77
C SER A 116 -5.60 14.28 3.77
N TYR A 117 -6.40 15.22 4.27
CA TYR A 117 -7.40 16.00 3.51
C TYR A 117 -6.85 17.34 2.98
N GLY A 118 -5.53 17.42 2.77
CA GLY A 118 -4.91 18.63 2.20
C GLY A 118 -5.30 18.85 0.73
N ILE A 119 -5.05 20.05 0.21
CA ILE A 119 -5.32 20.40 -1.20
C ILE A 119 -4.07 20.77 -1.99
N ASN A 120 -2.92 20.96 -1.33
CA ASN A 120 -1.67 21.27 -2.01
C ASN A 120 -1.10 19.98 -2.63
N LEU A 121 -1.08 19.90 -3.96
CA LEU A 121 -0.64 18.72 -4.68
C LEU A 121 0.76 18.27 -4.29
N LYS A 122 1.72 19.20 -4.19
CA LYS A 122 3.12 18.89 -3.89
C LYS A 122 3.28 18.30 -2.50
N GLU A 123 2.60 18.88 -1.51
CA GLU A 123 2.61 18.38 -0.13
C GLU A 123 1.96 16.99 -0.05
N LEU A 124 0.83 16.78 -0.73
CA LEU A 124 0.17 15.46 -0.76
C LEU A 124 1.05 14.39 -1.38
N VAL A 125 1.71 14.68 -2.51
CA VAL A 125 2.61 13.72 -3.15
C VAL A 125 3.83 13.42 -2.26
N GLN A 126 4.37 14.40 -1.55
CA GLN A 126 5.43 14.18 -0.56
C GLN A 126 4.97 13.29 0.60
N LEU A 127 3.74 13.49 1.10
CA LEU A 127 3.15 12.66 2.15
C LEU A 127 2.90 11.23 1.69
N ASN A 128 2.46 11.04 0.45
CA ASN A 128 2.27 9.71 -0.14
C ASN A 128 3.62 9.00 -0.31
N LEU A 129 4.62 9.67 -0.89
CA LEU A 129 5.98 9.13 -1.03
C LEU A 129 6.57 8.69 0.32
N ALA A 130 6.40 9.52 1.36
CA ALA A 130 6.85 9.16 2.70
C ALA A 130 6.07 7.97 3.28
N SER A 131 4.78 7.84 2.94
CA SER A 131 3.95 6.72 3.35
C SER A 131 4.42 5.42 2.69
N GLU A 132 4.68 5.40 1.37
CA GLU A 132 5.18 4.17 0.70
C GLU A 132 6.54 3.72 1.21
N LYS A 133 7.45 4.67 1.44
CA LYS A 133 8.76 4.37 2.05
C LYS A 133 8.60 3.71 3.43
N LEU A 134 7.60 4.14 4.21
CA LEU A 134 7.30 3.55 5.51
C LEU A 134 6.56 2.21 5.36
N THR A 135 5.67 2.05 4.39
CA THR A 135 5.01 0.79 4.04
C THR A 135 6.05 -0.30 3.75
N ILE A 136 7.05 -0.01 2.91
CA ILE A 136 8.18 -0.92 2.62
C ILE A 136 8.92 -1.30 3.91
N GLN A 137 9.20 -0.33 4.79
CA GLN A 137 9.87 -0.61 6.06
C GLN A 137 9.02 -1.51 6.97
N ASN A 138 7.71 -1.29 7.02
CA ASN A 138 6.77 -2.10 7.80
C ASN A 138 6.72 -3.54 7.27
N TYR A 139 6.67 -3.74 5.96
CA TYR A 139 6.74 -5.06 5.36
C TYR A 139 8.06 -5.76 5.62
N ARG A 140 9.20 -5.08 5.42
CA ARG A 140 10.52 -5.65 5.71
C ARG A 140 10.64 -6.02 7.18
N LYS A 141 10.08 -5.22 8.10
CA LYS A 141 10.00 -5.56 9.52
C LYS A 141 9.13 -6.80 9.76
N ALA A 142 7.95 -6.87 9.15
CA ALA A 142 7.07 -8.03 9.27
C ALA A 142 7.75 -9.32 8.77
N ILE A 143 8.47 -9.27 7.65
CA ILE A 143 9.25 -10.39 7.10
C ILE A 143 10.29 -10.90 8.12
N THR A 144 10.93 -10.02 8.89
CA THR A 144 11.87 -10.46 9.95
C THR A 144 11.20 -11.10 11.15
N GLN A 145 9.89 -10.90 11.33
CA GLN A 145 9.12 -11.38 12.48
C GLN A 145 8.29 -12.63 12.17
N ILE A 146 8.08 -12.93 10.89
CA ILE A 146 7.27 -14.05 10.41
C ILE A 146 8.21 -15.13 9.88
N ASP A 147 8.27 -16.27 10.56
CA ASP A 147 8.98 -17.47 10.07
C ASP A 147 8.01 -18.37 9.28
N ASP A 148 7.45 -17.80 8.21
CA ASP A 148 6.65 -18.54 7.22
C ASP A 148 7.03 -18.04 5.82
N ARG A 149 7.76 -18.89 5.08
CA ARG A 149 8.26 -18.54 3.74
C ARG A 149 7.16 -18.23 2.74
N LYS A 150 5.96 -18.81 2.91
CA LYS A 150 4.84 -18.57 1.99
C LYS A 150 4.27 -17.16 2.18
N ILE A 151 4.11 -16.74 3.44
CA ILE A 151 3.69 -15.38 3.78
C ILE A 151 4.75 -14.38 3.31
N ASN A 152 6.02 -14.64 3.64
CA ASN A 152 7.13 -13.74 3.28
C ASN A 152 7.24 -13.56 1.76
N ALA A 153 7.03 -14.60 0.96
CA ALA A 153 7.01 -14.47 -0.50
C ALA A 153 5.92 -13.49 -1.00
N VAL A 154 4.74 -13.47 -0.38
CA VAL A 154 3.67 -12.52 -0.70
C VAL A 154 4.08 -11.10 -0.30
N LEU A 155 4.63 -10.92 0.91
CA LEU A 155 5.06 -9.60 1.41
C LEU A 155 6.23 -9.03 0.59
N GLU A 156 7.20 -9.86 0.22
CA GLU A 156 8.30 -9.48 -0.67
C GLU A 156 7.79 -9.06 -2.04
N ARG A 157 6.79 -9.78 -2.58
CA ARG A 157 6.16 -9.38 -3.83
C ARG A 157 5.45 -8.05 -3.71
N ILE A 158 4.68 -7.80 -2.65
CA ILE A 158 4.03 -6.50 -2.41
C ILE A 158 5.09 -5.39 -2.33
N CYS A 159 6.22 -5.61 -1.65
CA CYS A 159 7.31 -4.61 -1.61
C CYS A 159 7.80 -4.17 -2.99
N LEU A 160 7.77 -5.05 -4.00
CA LEU A 160 8.14 -4.67 -5.37
C LEU A 160 7.14 -3.69 -5.99
N ASP A 161 5.86 -3.76 -5.64
CA ASP A 161 4.86 -2.77 -6.07
C ASP A 161 5.08 -1.44 -5.35
N GLU A 162 5.34 -1.48 -4.04
CA GLU A 162 5.64 -0.27 -3.26
C GLU A 162 6.89 0.46 -3.75
N GLU A 163 7.92 -0.27 -4.17
CA GLU A 163 9.13 0.31 -4.78
C GLU A 163 8.78 1.04 -6.08
N ILE A 164 7.86 0.51 -6.88
CA ILE A 164 7.34 1.19 -8.08
C ILE A 164 6.52 2.44 -7.69
N HIS A 165 5.67 2.35 -6.67
CA HIS A 165 4.91 3.52 -6.19
C HIS A 165 5.83 4.65 -5.74
N VAL A 166 6.91 4.33 -5.02
CA VAL A 166 7.97 5.28 -4.65
C VAL A 166 8.57 5.94 -5.89
N GLU A 167 8.98 5.17 -6.90
CA GLU A 167 9.53 5.72 -8.14
C GLU A 167 8.53 6.62 -8.88
N LEU A 168 7.26 6.24 -8.92
CA LEU A 168 6.20 7.02 -9.56
C LEU A 168 6.00 8.37 -8.84
N PHE A 169 5.96 8.39 -7.52
CA PHE A 169 5.84 9.63 -6.75
C PHE A 169 7.09 10.50 -6.86
N GLU A 170 8.29 9.92 -6.86
CA GLU A 170 9.54 10.67 -7.09
C GLU A 170 9.55 11.32 -8.48
N GLN A 171 9.18 10.58 -9.51
CA GLN A 171 9.05 11.12 -10.86
C GLN A 171 7.96 12.20 -10.95
N LEU A 172 6.81 12.02 -10.29
CA LEU A 172 5.77 13.05 -10.24
C LEU A 172 6.26 14.34 -9.57
N LEU A 173 7.03 14.24 -8.48
CA LEU A 173 7.61 15.41 -7.79
C LEU A 173 8.57 16.23 -8.67
N THR A 174 9.24 15.61 -9.63
CA THR A 174 10.10 16.34 -10.59
C THR A 174 9.31 17.17 -11.61
N ARG A 175 8.00 16.92 -11.72
CA ARG A 175 7.10 17.48 -12.74
C ARG A 175 6.11 18.51 -12.17
N ILE A 176 6.05 18.67 -10.83
CA ILE A 176 5.10 19.55 -10.12
C ILE A 176 5.76 20.63 -9.24
#